data_AF-A0A3E2YS08-F1
#
_entry.id   AF-A0A3E2YS08-F1
#
_cell.length_a   1.000
_cell.length_b   1.000
_cell.length_c   1.000
_cell.angle_alpha   90.00
_cell.angle_beta   90.00
_cell.angle_gamma   90.00
#
_symmetry.space_group_name_H-M   'P 1'
#
loop_
_entity.id
_entity.type
_entity.pdbx_description
1 polymer ?
#
loop_
_entity_poly.entity_id
_entity_poly.type
_entity_poly.pdbx_seq_one_letter_code
_entity_poly.pdbx_strand_id
1 'polypeptide(L)'
;MSSFGNSVVRRRTLLATAAGALVAPMFAGRAHAAVPRVYIDPGHGGTDPGAVGNGLQEKSLTLDISLQLRNILQANWSVDVRMSRTTDITRSLTYRTDDANAWGANLFVSVHINSGGGTGFESYRYPTSDSATVSLHNALHPRVLSGMRSIGTVTDRGQKTANFHVLRETTMPAVLTESLFIDTVADANLLKRADFITAVARGHAQGIAAYLGLGTTPPAYSTIVDNATAGRFTASTNWSTSAYSAQRYGTEYRFANPVLASDAAWFKVNIPQAGNYRIDVWNPADPGYNSAAPHVVVTASGNQTVNVDQRTGGGGWRSIGTFNLAAGDRDLVGVSRWTNATGYVIADAVRVTRV
;
A
#
# COMPACT_ATOMS: atom_id res chain seq x y z
N MET A 1 -53.69 10.57 -71.88
CA MET A 1 -54.97 10.00 -72.33
C MET A 1 -54.88 8.49 -72.21
N SER A 2 -55.90 7.87 -71.58
CA SER A 2 -56.36 6.48 -71.73
C SER A 2 -55.40 5.31 -71.45
N SER A 3 -55.75 4.20 -70.78
CA SER A 3 -57.00 3.75 -70.16
C SER A 3 -56.87 2.25 -69.82
N PHE A 4 -57.14 1.86 -68.56
CA PHE A 4 -57.83 0.62 -68.09
C PHE A 4 -57.16 -0.74 -68.36
N GLY A 5 -56.96 -1.64 -67.38
CA GLY A 5 -57.93 -2.27 -66.44
C GLY A 5 -58.03 -3.76 -66.85
N ASN A 6 -58.26 -4.79 -66.04
CA ASN A 6 -58.72 -4.95 -64.66
C ASN A 6 -58.65 -6.47 -64.34
N SER A 7 -58.46 -6.87 -63.08
CA SER A 7 -59.06 -8.05 -62.39
C SER A 7 -58.08 -8.61 -61.35
N VAL A 8 -58.45 -9.11 -60.17
CA VAL A 8 -59.68 -9.14 -59.38
C VAL A 8 -59.20 -9.40 -57.95
N VAL A 9 -59.80 -8.73 -56.98
CA VAL A 9 -59.55 -8.88 -55.54
C VAL A 9 -60.16 -10.18 -55.04
N ARG A 10 -59.40 -10.96 -54.24
CA ARG A 10 -59.97 -11.81 -53.19
C ARG A 10 -59.21 -11.60 -51.88
N ARG A 11 -59.96 -11.10 -50.89
CA ARG A 11 -59.56 -10.97 -49.48
C ARG A 11 -59.25 -12.36 -48.89
N ARG A 12 -58.17 -12.46 -48.12
CA ARG A 12 -58.06 -13.42 -47.01
C ARG A 12 -57.47 -12.73 -45.78
N THR A 13 -58.13 -13.02 -44.68
CA THR A 13 -58.00 -12.51 -43.33
C THR A 13 -56.67 -12.91 -42.68
N LEU A 14 -56.23 -12.08 -41.72
CA LEU A 14 -55.05 -12.22 -40.87
C LEU A 14 -54.87 -13.61 -40.23
N LEU A 15 -53.60 -14.01 -40.10
CA LEU A 15 -53.05 -14.65 -38.90
C LEU A 15 -51.61 -14.15 -38.70
N ALA A 16 -51.43 -13.25 -37.74
CA ALA A 16 -50.11 -12.81 -37.28
C ALA A 16 -49.55 -13.89 -36.34
N THR A 17 -48.59 -14.68 -36.82
CA THR A 17 -47.74 -15.51 -35.96
C THR A 17 -46.52 -14.69 -35.55
N ALA A 18 -46.51 -14.25 -34.30
CA ALA A 18 -45.33 -13.66 -33.66
C ALA A 18 -44.28 -14.77 -33.46
N ALA A 19 -43.23 -14.77 -34.28
CA ALA A 19 -42.03 -15.54 -34.03
C ALA A 19 -41.16 -14.77 -33.03
N GLY A 20 -41.13 -15.23 -31.77
CA GLY A 20 -40.24 -14.72 -30.74
C GLY A 20 -38.80 -15.01 -31.11
N ALA A 21 -38.03 -13.97 -31.41
CA ALA A 21 -36.58 -14.06 -31.48
C ALA A 21 -36.04 -14.28 -30.05
N LEU A 22 -35.58 -15.50 -29.76
CA LEU A 22 -34.73 -15.73 -28.60
C LEU A 22 -33.40 -14.98 -28.82
N VAL A 23 -33.31 -13.79 -28.24
CA VAL A 23 -32.03 -13.12 -28.01
C VAL A 23 -31.36 -13.88 -26.87
N ALA A 24 -30.50 -14.83 -27.21
CA ALA A 24 -29.55 -15.37 -26.24
C ALA A 24 -28.66 -14.21 -25.76
N PRO A 25 -28.46 -14.02 -24.45
CA PRO A 25 -27.53 -13.01 -23.98
C PRO A 25 -26.12 -13.46 -24.39
N MET A 26 -25.51 -12.75 -25.34
CA MET A 26 -24.07 -12.78 -25.51
C MET A 26 -23.45 -12.19 -24.26
N PHE A 27 -23.14 -13.04 -23.28
CA PHE A 27 -22.15 -12.70 -22.26
C PHE A 27 -20.80 -12.65 -22.97
N ALA A 28 -20.46 -11.49 -23.54
CA ALA A 28 -19.09 -11.15 -23.85
C ALA A 28 -18.33 -11.14 -22.52
N GLY A 29 -17.71 -12.27 -22.17
CA GLY A 29 -16.74 -12.31 -21.09
C GLY A 29 -15.71 -11.22 -21.34
N ARG A 30 -15.51 -10.32 -20.37
CA ARG A 30 -14.40 -9.37 -20.41
C ARG A 30 -13.13 -10.20 -20.65
N ALA A 31 -12.45 -9.97 -21.77
CA ALA A 31 -11.08 -10.44 -21.92
C ALA A 31 -10.33 -9.95 -20.67
N HIS A 32 -9.82 -10.86 -19.84
CA HIS A 32 -8.95 -10.48 -18.74
C HIS A 32 -7.78 -9.73 -19.38
N ALA A 33 -7.67 -8.43 -19.13
CA ALA A 33 -6.49 -7.67 -19.53
C ALA A 33 -5.26 -8.43 -19.01
N ALA A 34 -4.27 -8.66 -19.87
CA ALA A 34 -3.06 -9.37 -19.48
C ALA A 34 -2.44 -8.67 -18.26
N VAL A 35 -2.08 -9.46 -17.23
CA VAL A 35 -1.46 -8.94 -16.01
C VAL A 35 -0.15 -8.24 -16.39
N PRO A 36 0.02 -6.93 -16.12
CA PRO A 36 1.23 -6.22 -16.52
C PRO A 36 2.48 -6.75 -15.82
N ARG A 37 3.57 -6.88 -16.58
CA ARG A 37 4.90 -7.29 -16.11
C ARG A 37 5.75 -6.07 -15.76
N VAL A 38 6.08 -5.93 -14.49
CA VAL A 38 6.90 -4.84 -13.94
C VAL A 38 8.26 -5.38 -13.58
N TYR A 39 9.31 -4.83 -14.19
CA TYR A 39 10.68 -5.19 -13.85
C TYR A 39 11.30 -4.13 -12.94
N ILE A 40 11.76 -4.55 -11.75
CA ILE A 40 12.40 -3.67 -10.77
C ILE A 40 13.88 -4.02 -10.70
N ASP A 41 14.75 -3.04 -10.82
CA ASP A 41 16.19 -3.21 -10.79
C ASP A 41 16.81 -2.50 -9.58
N PRO A 42 17.08 -3.22 -8.47
CA PRO A 42 17.84 -2.66 -7.37
C PRO A 42 19.30 -2.46 -7.81
N GLY A 43 19.76 -1.21 -7.89
CA GLY A 43 21.11 -0.86 -8.31
C GLY A 43 22.20 -1.58 -7.50
N HIS A 44 23.36 -1.82 -8.12
CA HIS A 44 24.54 -2.45 -7.48
C HIS A 44 24.27 -3.87 -6.95
N GLY A 45 25.07 -4.37 -5.99
CA GLY A 45 24.91 -5.67 -5.35
C GLY A 45 26.17 -6.54 -5.39
N GLY A 46 26.28 -7.43 -4.42
CA GLY A 46 27.42 -8.32 -4.22
C GLY A 46 28.70 -7.54 -4.00
N THR A 47 29.64 -7.69 -4.94
CA THR A 47 30.97 -7.05 -4.91
C THR A 47 30.95 -5.55 -5.21
N ASP A 48 29.85 -5.05 -5.78
CA ASP A 48 29.65 -3.63 -6.03
C ASP A 48 28.78 -3.04 -4.92
N PRO A 49 29.35 -2.26 -3.98
CA PRO A 49 28.57 -1.63 -2.92
C PRO A 49 27.73 -0.43 -3.39
N GLY A 50 27.98 0.06 -4.60
CA GLY A 50 27.59 1.40 -5.02
C GLY A 50 28.25 2.48 -4.17
N ALA A 51 27.59 3.61 -4.02
CA ALA A 51 28.05 4.68 -3.15
C ALA A 51 28.02 4.22 -1.67
N VAL A 52 29.04 4.64 -0.91
CA VAL A 52 29.18 4.37 0.52
C VAL A 52 29.43 5.68 1.24
N GLY A 53 28.63 5.96 2.27
CA GLY A 53 28.72 7.21 3.02
C GLY A 53 27.87 7.17 4.27
N ASN A 54 28.28 7.90 5.31
CA ASN A 54 27.50 8.06 6.55
C ASN A 54 27.05 6.74 7.23
N GLY A 55 27.81 5.66 7.05
CA GLY A 55 27.49 4.32 7.58
C GLY A 55 26.47 3.53 6.76
N LEU A 56 26.16 3.98 5.55
CA LEU A 56 25.20 3.37 4.63
C LEU A 56 25.92 2.84 3.38
N GLN A 57 25.35 1.81 2.77
CA GLN A 57 25.76 1.29 1.46
C GLN A 57 24.56 1.36 0.53
N GLU A 58 24.76 1.93 -0.66
CA GLU A 58 23.72 2.07 -1.66
C GLU A 58 23.06 0.72 -2.00
N LYS A 59 23.86 -0.33 -2.23
CA LYS A 59 23.33 -1.67 -2.55
C LYS A 59 22.31 -2.23 -1.55
N SER A 60 22.44 -1.86 -0.27
CA SER A 60 21.54 -2.31 0.79
C SER A 60 20.25 -1.51 0.78
N LEU A 61 20.35 -0.19 0.61
CA LEU A 61 19.19 0.71 0.52
C LEU A 61 18.36 0.43 -0.73
N THR A 62 19.01 0.27 -1.89
CA THR A 62 18.32 -0.02 -3.15
C THR A 62 17.58 -1.35 -3.10
N LEU A 63 18.18 -2.37 -2.45
CA LEU A 63 17.53 -3.66 -2.23
C LEU A 63 16.31 -3.54 -1.32
N ASP A 64 16.44 -2.84 -0.18
CA ASP A 64 15.35 -2.66 0.78
C ASP A 64 14.15 -1.92 0.16
N ILE A 65 14.41 -0.76 -0.45
CA ILE A 65 13.39 0.03 -1.18
C ILE A 65 12.68 -0.84 -2.22
N SER A 66 13.45 -1.60 -3.01
CA SER A 66 12.90 -2.39 -4.11
C SER A 66 12.10 -3.61 -3.66
N LEU A 67 12.51 -4.26 -2.57
CA LEU A 67 11.74 -5.37 -1.97
C LEU A 67 10.41 -4.86 -1.40
N GLN A 68 10.42 -3.71 -0.72
CA GLN A 68 9.20 -3.07 -0.23
C GLN A 68 8.30 -2.62 -1.39
N LEU A 69 8.87 -2.04 -2.44
CA LEU A 69 8.16 -1.65 -3.66
C LEU A 69 7.44 -2.86 -4.29
N ARG A 70 8.14 -3.97 -4.50
CA ARG A 70 7.56 -5.22 -5.00
C ARG A 70 6.38 -5.65 -4.13
N ASN A 71 6.58 -5.73 -2.82
CA ASN A 71 5.56 -6.20 -1.89
C ASN A 71 4.32 -5.29 -1.90
N ILE A 72 4.51 -3.97 -1.92
CA ILE A 72 3.41 -2.99 -2.00
C ILE A 72 2.65 -3.15 -3.33
N LEU A 73 3.36 -3.29 -4.45
CA LEU A 73 2.74 -3.48 -5.76
C LEU A 73 1.87 -4.74 -5.79
N GLN A 74 2.45 -5.88 -5.42
CA GLN A 74 1.75 -7.17 -5.43
C GLN A 74 0.61 -7.25 -4.42
N ALA A 75 0.73 -6.52 -3.30
CA ALA A 75 -0.34 -6.48 -2.31
C ALA A 75 -1.55 -5.66 -2.78
N ASN A 76 -1.35 -4.63 -3.61
CA ASN A 76 -2.38 -3.63 -3.91
C ASN A 76 -2.94 -3.71 -5.33
N TRP A 77 -2.20 -4.25 -6.29
CA TRP A 77 -2.62 -4.34 -7.69
C TRP A 77 -2.29 -5.70 -8.31
N SER A 78 -3.05 -6.09 -9.34
CA SER A 78 -2.75 -7.28 -10.14
C SER A 78 -1.62 -6.97 -11.12
N VAL A 79 -0.39 -7.23 -10.70
CA VAL A 79 0.83 -7.09 -11.50
C VAL A 79 1.74 -8.29 -11.27
N ASP A 80 2.46 -8.69 -12.32
CA ASP A 80 3.54 -9.65 -12.23
C ASP A 80 4.85 -8.87 -12.05
N VAL A 81 5.66 -9.23 -11.07
CA VAL A 81 6.86 -8.46 -10.72
C VAL A 81 8.08 -9.36 -10.74
N ARG A 82 9.07 -8.98 -11.55
CA ARG A 82 10.41 -9.60 -11.55
C ARG A 82 11.43 -8.58 -11.08
N MET A 83 12.45 -9.07 -10.38
CA MET A 83 13.55 -8.22 -9.92
C MET A 83 14.88 -8.76 -10.44
N SER A 84 15.80 -7.88 -10.83
CA SER A 84 17.15 -8.30 -11.26
C SER A 84 17.91 -9.02 -10.13
N ARG A 85 17.65 -8.64 -8.88
CA ARG A 85 18.12 -9.32 -7.67
C ARG A 85 17.11 -9.16 -6.53
N THR A 86 17.02 -10.18 -5.69
CA THR A 86 16.22 -10.19 -4.44
C THR A 86 17.07 -10.39 -3.19
N THR A 87 18.38 -10.57 -3.37
CA THR A 87 19.40 -10.73 -2.34
C THR A 87 20.63 -9.90 -2.71
N ASP A 88 21.65 -9.89 -1.84
CA ASP A 88 22.91 -9.20 -2.10
C ASP A 88 23.81 -10.03 -3.04
N ILE A 89 23.57 -9.92 -4.34
CA ILE A 89 24.32 -10.61 -5.40
C ILE A 89 24.73 -9.65 -6.51
N THR A 90 25.88 -9.94 -7.14
CA THR A 90 26.36 -9.18 -8.30
C THR A 90 25.50 -9.49 -9.52
N ARG A 91 24.97 -8.43 -10.17
CA ARG A 91 24.32 -8.50 -11.49
C ARG A 91 24.95 -7.48 -12.42
N SER A 92 25.46 -7.93 -13.57
CA SER A 92 26.00 -7.04 -14.59
C SER A 92 24.90 -6.18 -15.20
N LEU A 93 25.27 -5.03 -15.77
CA LEU A 93 24.32 -4.14 -16.46
C LEU A 93 23.60 -4.88 -17.60
N THR A 94 24.35 -5.64 -18.40
CA THR A 94 23.79 -6.47 -19.49
C THR A 94 22.81 -7.52 -18.99
N TYR A 95 23.10 -8.22 -17.88
CA TYR A 95 22.15 -9.18 -17.32
C TYR A 95 20.81 -8.50 -16.99
N ARG A 96 20.86 -7.31 -16.39
CA ARG A 96 19.66 -6.59 -15.93
C ARG A 96 18.75 -6.26 -17.11
N THR A 97 19.33 -5.79 -18.21
CA THR A 97 18.57 -5.43 -19.43
C THR A 97 18.12 -6.66 -20.21
N ASP A 98 18.98 -7.67 -20.34
CA ASP A 98 18.66 -8.90 -21.07
C ASP A 98 17.54 -9.70 -20.38
N ASP A 99 17.56 -9.81 -19.06
CA ASP A 99 16.49 -10.50 -18.31
C ASP A 99 15.16 -9.75 -18.42
N ALA A 100 15.17 -8.41 -18.35
CA ALA A 100 13.96 -7.59 -18.54
C ALA A 100 13.38 -7.72 -19.96
N ASN A 101 14.26 -7.67 -20.97
CA ASN A 101 13.90 -7.81 -22.38
C ASN A 101 13.36 -9.22 -22.68
N ALA A 102 14.08 -10.27 -22.26
CA ALA A 102 13.69 -11.66 -22.49
C ALA A 102 12.39 -12.03 -21.78
N TRP A 103 12.11 -11.45 -20.60
CA TRP A 103 10.86 -11.65 -19.91
C TRP A 103 9.67 -10.92 -20.56
N GLY A 104 9.93 -9.97 -21.47
CA GLY A 104 8.89 -9.13 -22.06
C GLY A 104 8.25 -8.22 -21.03
N ALA A 105 9.06 -7.56 -20.19
CA ALA A 105 8.56 -6.58 -19.24
C ALA A 105 7.79 -5.46 -19.95
N ASN A 106 6.70 -4.97 -19.35
CA ASN A 106 5.96 -3.82 -19.86
C ASN A 106 6.59 -2.49 -19.43
N LEU A 107 7.35 -2.48 -18.33
CA LEU A 107 8.14 -1.35 -17.89
C LEU A 107 9.31 -1.78 -17.01
N PHE A 108 10.32 -0.92 -16.92
CA PHE A 108 11.54 -1.09 -16.15
C PHE A 108 11.77 0.11 -15.22
N VAL A 109 12.01 -0.16 -13.94
CA VAL A 109 12.35 0.87 -12.94
C VAL A 109 13.62 0.46 -12.21
N SER A 110 14.68 1.25 -12.37
CA SER A 110 15.93 1.07 -11.64
C SER A 110 15.98 2.03 -10.45
N VAL A 111 16.37 1.52 -9.28
CA VAL A 111 16.38 2.26 -8.00
C VAL A 111 17.82 2.40 -7.53
N HIS A 112 18.25 3.64 -7.34
CA HIS A 112 19.60 4.06 -6.95
C HIS A 112 19.59 5.10 -5.82
N ILE A 113 20.76 5.34 -5.23
CA ILE A 113 21.03 6.40 -4.24
C ILE A 113 22.24 7.19 -4.72
N ASN A 114 22.10 8.51 -4.77
CA ASN A 114 23.12 9.38 -5.34
C ASN A 114 24.33 9.59 -4.41
N SER A 115 25.38 10.20 -4.95
CA SER A 115 26.53 10.72 -4.21
C SER A 115 27.20 11.88 -4.97
N GLY A 116 28.23 12.50 -4.40
CA GLY A 116 28.98 13.59 -5.03
C GLY A 116 28.61 14.99 -4.53
N GLY A 117 28.16 15.11 -3.27
CA GLY A 117 27.99 16.40 -2.59
C GLY A 117 26.71 17.19 -2.93
N GLY A 118 25.61 16.51 -3.29
CA GLY A 118 24.29 17.11 -3.53
C GLY A 118 23.26 16.82 -2.43
N THR A 119 22.02 17.28 -2.61
CA THR A 119 20.87 16.89 -1.77
C THR A 119 19.59 16.83 -2.61
N GLY A 120 18.71 15.90 -2.28
CA GLY A 120 17.37 15.79 -2.87
C GLY A 120 17.20 14.69 -3.90
N PHE A 121 16.01 14.65 -4.49
CA PHE A 121 15.57 13.57 -5.37
C PHE A 121 15.67 13.96 -6.85
N GLU A 122 16.21 13.07 -7.67
CA GLU A 122 16.17 13.16 -9.15
C GLU A 122 15.81 11.82 -9.78
N SER A 123 15.48 11.87 -11.07
CA SER A 123 15.20 10.65 -11.84
C SER A 123 15.54 10.86 -13.29
N TYR A 124 15.84 9.78 -13.99
CA TYR A 124 16.41 9.77 -15.32
C TYR A 124 15.63 8.89 -16.27
N ARG A 125 15.56 9.34 -17.53
CA ARG A 125 15.27 8.51 -18.70
C ARG A 125 16.41 8.63 -19.72
N TYR A 126 16.45 7.77 -20.72
CA TYR A 126 17.42 7.92 -21.82
C TYR A 126 17.12 9.20 -22.64
N PRO A 127 18.10 9.96 -23.18
CA PRO A 127 17.82 11.22 -23.88
C PRO A 127 16.81 11.10 -25.02
N THR A 128 16.94 10.07 -25.86
CA THR A 128 16.02 9.80 -26.98
C THR A 128 14.98 8.73 -26.60
N SER A 129 14.12 9.07 -25.64
CA SER A 129 13.03 8.19 -25.20
C SER A 129 11.75 8.38 -25.99
N ASP A 130 10.95 7.33 -26.11
CA ASP A 130 9.60 7.38 -26.67
C ASP A 130 8.58 8.04 -25.72
N SER A 131 7.35 8.25 -26.21
CA SER A 131 6.27 8.85 -25.43
C SER A 131 5.87 8.00 -24.22
N ALA A 132 5.94 6.67 -24.32
CA ALA A 132 5.60 5.76 -23.25
C ALA A 132 6.57 5.90 -22.05
N THR A 133 7.87 6.03 -22.32
CA THR A 133 8.89 6.32 -21.30
C THR A 133 8.69 7.69 -20.66
N VAL A 134 8.38 8.72 -21.47
CA VAL A 134 8.06 10.06 -20.94
C VAL A 134 6.85 10.01 -20.01
N SER A 135 5.79 9.28 -20.39
CA SER A 135 4.60 9.07 -19.55
C SER A 135 4.92 8.32 -18.26
N LEU A 136 5.75 7.28 -18.29
CA LEU A 136 6.21 6.58 -17.09
C LEU A 136 6.97 7.53 -16.16
N HIS A 137 7.91 8.31 -16.72
CA HIS A 137 8.70 9.27 -15.97
C HIS A 137 7.83 10.32 -15.27
N ASN A 138 6.86 10.87 -16.00
CA ASN A 138 5.89 11.86 -15.49
C ASN A 138 4.94 11.28 -14.43
N ALA A 139 4.62 9.99 -14.51
CA ALA A 139 3.79 9.34 -13.50
C ALA A 139 4.57 9.02 -12.22
N LEU A 140 5.85 8.67 -12.35
CA LEU A 140 6.67 8.12 -11.26
C LEU A 140 7.31 9.22 -10.42
N HIS A 141 7.98 10.19 -11.05
CA HIS A 141 8.75 11.23 -10.36
C HIS A 141 7.94 11.98 -9.28
N PRO A 142 6.78 12.60 -9.56
CA PRO A 142 6.05 13.38 -8.56
C PRO A 142 5.51 12.52 -7.41
N ARG A 143 5.23 11.23 -7.63
CA ARG A 143 4.71 10.33 -6.57
C ARG A 143 5.79 9.84 -5.64
N VAL A 144 6.98 9.53 -6.15
CA VAL A 144 8.16 9.24 -5.32
C VAL A 144 8.50 10.45 -4.46
N LEU A 145 8.58 11.62 -5.08
CA LEU A 145 8.84 12.88 -4.38
C LEU A 145 7.77 13.18 -3.32
N SER A 146 6.48 12.97 -3.63
CA SER A 146 5.40 13.16 -2.66
C SER A 146 5.49 12.17 -1.49
N GLY A 147 5.87 10.92 -1.73
CA GLY A 147 6.11 9.93 -0.69
C GLY A 147 7.24 10.37 0.24
N MET A 148 8.38 10.77 -0.31
CA MET A 148 9.50 11.33 0.45
C MET A 148 9.09 12.55 1.29
N ARG A 149 8.35 13.49 0.68
CA ARG A 149 7.87 14.73 1.33
C ARG A 149 6.83 14.51 2.41
N SER A 150 6.20 13.33 2.49
CA SER A 150 5.32 12.98 3.62
C SER A 150 6.08 12.72 4.92
N ILE A 151 7.40 12.54 4.85
CA ILE A 151 8.25 12.16 6.00
C ILE A 151 9.33 13.21 6.31
N GLY A 152 9.86 13.90 5.29
CA GLY A 152 10.89 14.91 5.48
C GLY A 152 10.96 15.93 4.34
N THR A 153 11.68 17.02 4.56
CA THR A 153 11.89 18.04 3.52
C THR A 153 12.87 17.51 2.47
N VAL A 154 12.38 17.29 1.25
CA VAL A 154 13.18 16.80 0.13
C VAL A 154 13.16 17.80 -1.03
N THR A 155 14.35 18.25 -1.42
CA THR A 155 14.59 19.07 -2.61
C THR A 155 14.24 18.28 -3.86
N ASP A 156 13.47 18.90 -4.75
CA ASP A 156 13.21 18.34 -6.08
C ASP A 156 14.32 18.81 -7.03
N ARG A 157 15.11 17.88 -7.55
CA ARG A 157 16.17 18.14 -8.52
C ARG A 157 15.71 17.85 -9.96
N GLY A 158 14.46 17.45 -10.12
CA GLY A 158 13.77 17.32 -11.38
C GLY A 158 13.94 15.99 -12.10
N GLN A 159 13.20 15.90 -13.20
CA GLN A 159 13.29 14.85 -14.19
C GLN A 159 14.42 15.19 -15.18
N LYS A 160 15.36 14.26 -15.35
CA LYS A 160 16.59 14.45 -16.13
C LYS A 160 16.72 13.39 -17.21
N THR A 161 17.73 13.57 -18.07
CA THR A 161 18.12 12.54 -19.04
C THR A 161 19.60 12.20 -18.90
N ALA A 162 19.95 10.93 -19.10
CA ALA A 162 21.32 10.45 -19.04
C ALA A 162 21.51 9.17 -19.86
N ASN A 163 22.72 8.94 -20.35
CA ASN A 163 23.09 7.78 -21.17
C ASN A 163 23.44 6.55 -20.30
N PHE A 164 22.53 6.15 -19.39
CA PHE A 164 22.73 4.96 -18.56
C PHE A 164 22.42 3.70 -19.34
N HIS A 165 23.29 2.68 -19.22
CA HIS A 165 23.15 1.40 -19.92
C HIS A 165 21.76 0.79 -19.72
N VAL A 166 21.30 0.71 -18.47
CA VAL A 166 20.00 0.09 -18.14
C VAL A 166 18.79 0.84 -18.70
N LEU A 167 18.94 2.11 -19.09
CA LEU A 167 17.88 2.88 -19.74
C LEU A 167 17.96 2.81 -21.27
N ARG A 168 19.16 2.59 -21.81
CA ARG A 168 19.44 2.56 -23.25
C ARG A 168 19.18 1.18 -23.85
N GLU A 169 19.56 0.10 -23.15
CA GLU A 169 19.53 -1.26 -23.70
C GLU A 169 18.24 -2.03 -23.34
N THR A 170 17.35 -1.45 -22.52
CA THR A 170 15.99 -1.96 -22.32
C THR A 170 15.07 -1.58 -23.47
N THR A 171 14.21 -2.51 -23.87
CA THR A 171 13.27 -2.36 -25.01
C THR A 171 11.88 -1.88 -24.60
N MET A 172 11.62 -1.77 -23.30
CA MET A 172 10.38 -1.24 -22.72
C MET A 172 10.62 0.12 -22.06
N PRO A 173 9.55 0.88 -21.74
CA PRO A 173 9.65 2.13 -21.00
C PRO A 173 10.47 2.01 -19.71
N ALA A 174 11.51 2.84 -19.59
CA ALA A 174 12.51 2.71 -18.54
C ALA A 174 12.81 4.03 -17.81
N VAL A 175 12.82 3.99 -16.48
CA VAL A 175 13.19 5.12 -15.60
C VAL A 175 14.17 4.65 -14.54
N LEU A 176 15.15 5.49 -14.21
CA LEU A 176 16.05 5.32 -13.07
C LEU A 176 15.75 6.40 -12.04
N THR A 177 15.72 6.06 -10.75
CA THR A 177 15.54 7.01 -9.65
C THR A 177 16.77 7.11 -8.78
N GLU A 178 17.15 8.32 -8.39
CA GLU A 178 18.23 8.61 -7.46
C GLU A 178 17.62 9.14 -6.16
N SER A 179 17.44 8.25 -5.18
CA SER A 179 16.75 8.55 -3.93
C SER A 179 17.69 9.18 -2.92
N LEU A 180 17.87 10.50 -3.03
CA LEU A 180 18.73 11.32 -2.16
C LEU A 180 20.24 11.05 -2.33
N PHE A 181 21.08 11.77 -1.59
CA PHE A 181 22.55 11.68 -1.62
C PHE A 181 23.09 11.01 -0.36
N ILE A 182 23.74 9.85 -0.50
CA ILE A 182 24.19 9.03 0.63
C ILE A 182 25.34 9.67 1.43
N ASP A 183 26.13 10.54 0.80
CA ASP A 183 27.27 11.26 1.37
C ASP A 183 26.86 12.57 2.07
N THR A 184 25.64 13.06 1.83
CA THR A 184 25.09 14.22 2.51
C THR A 184 24.37 13.83 3.79
N VAL A 185 24.81 14.39 4.93
CA VAL A 185 24.34 14.01 6.28
C VAL A 185 22.82 14.13 6.44
N ALA A 186 22.19 15.21 5.94
CA ALA A 186 20.75 15.42 6.07
C ALA A 186 19.94 14.35 5.30
N ASP A 187 20.37 14.03 4.09
CA ASP A 187 19.78 13.00 3.24
C ASP A 187 20.00 11.60 3.85
N ALA A 188 21.22 11.32 4.32
CA ALA A 188 21.56 10.07 5.00
C ALA A 188 20.73 9.85 6.28
N ASN A 189 20.39 10.91 7.02
CA ASN A 189 19.51 10.81 8.19
C ASN A 189 18.09 10.39 7.82
N LEU A 190 17.58 10.81 6.65
CA LEU A 190 16.30 10.30 6.13
C LEU A 190 16.43 8.85 5.67
N LEU A 191 17.49 8.51 4.93
CA LEU A 191 17.75 7.16 4.43
C LEU A 191 17.91 6.11 5.54
N LYS A 192 18.31 6.51 6.74
CA LYS A 192 18.37 5.63 7.93
C LYS A 192 17.01 5.28 8.52
N ARG A 193 15.94 5.99 8.15
CA ARG A 193 14.62 5.80 8.75
C ARG A 193 13.77 4.81 7.96
N ALA A 194 13.26 3.78 8.65
CA ALA A 194 12.40 2.76 8.05
C ALA A 194 11.10 3.34 7.44
N ASP A 195 10.51 4.36 8.08
CA ASP A 195 9.29 5.01 7.58
C ASP A 195 9.54 5.83 6.29
N PHE A 196 10.73 6.43 6.17
CA PHE A 196 11.16 7.10 4.94
C PHE A 196 11.35 6.10 3.80
N ILE A 197 12.08 4.99 4.03
CA ILE A 197 12.27 3.93 3.03
C ILE A 197 10.92 3.37 2.55
N THR A 198 9.99 3.13 3.48
CA THR A 198 8.62 2.70 3.15
C THR A 198 7.89 3.72 2.29
N ALA A 199 8.03 5.01 2.60
CA ALA A 199 7.39 6.08 1.83
C ALA A 199 7.96 6.22 0.41
N VAL A 200 9.27 6.04 0.24
CA VAL A 200 9.94 5.98 -1.08
C VAL A 200 9.39 4.81 -1.90
N ALA A 201 9.34 3.61 -1.31
CA ALA A 201 8.82 2.42 -1.96
C ALA A 201 7.34 2.58 -2.36
N ARG A 202 6.51 3.15 -1.47
CA ARG A 202 5.10 3.44 -1.76
C ARG A 202 4.93 4.43 -2.91
N GLY A 203 5.75 5.49 -2.95
CA GLY A 203 5.72 6.46 -4.04
C GLY A 203 6.05 5.84 -5.40
N HIS A 204 7.02 4.92 -5.45
CA HIS A 204 7.34 4.16 -6.66
C HIS A 204 6.16 3.29 -7.09
N ALA A 205 5.54 2.57 -6.16
CA ALA A 205 4.42 1.68 -6.43
C ALA A 205 3.22 2.44 -7.01
N GLN A 206 2.89 3.59 -6.43
CA GLN A 206 1.83 4.47 -6.91
C GLN A 206 2.16 5.07 -8.29
N GLY A 207 3.43 5.40 -8.54
CA GLY A 207 3.96 5.81 -9.84
C GLY A 207 3.68 4.80 -10.93
N ILE A 208 4.10 3.56 -10.69
CA ILE A 208 3.93 2.43 -11.60
C ILE A 208 2.44 2.12 -11.82
N ALA A 209 1.65 2.05 -10.76
CA ALA A 209 0.21 1.74 -10.85
C ALA A 209 -0.54 2.78 -11.70
N ALA A 210 -0.20 4.06 -11.53
CA ALA A 210 -0.82 5.12 -12.29
C ALA A 210 -0.40 5.12 -13.77
N TYR A 211 0.87 4.83 -14.07
CA TYR A 211 1.32 4.68 -15.45
C TYR A 211 0.58 3.54 -16.15
N LEU A 212 0.40 2.41 -15.46
CA LEU A 212 -0.31 1.23 -15.97
C LEU A 212 -1.84 1.39 -15.99
N GLY A 213 -2.38 2.53 -15.55
CA GLY A 213 -3.83 2.76 -15.50
C GLY A 213 -4.57 1.83 -14.54
N LEU A 214 -3.89 1.30 -13.51
CA LEU A 214 -4.46 0.34 -12.55
C LEU A 214 -5.37 1.00 -11.49
N GLY A 215 -5.85 2.21 -11.78
CA GLY A 215 -6.55 3.09 -10.85
C GLY A 215 -5.64 3.68 -9.77
N THR A 216 -6.17 4.62 -9.00
CA THR A 216 -5.62 4.87 -7.66
C THR A 216 -5.73 3.59 -6.85
N THR A 217 -4.85 3.38 -5.86
CA THR A 217 -4.98 2.31 -4.85
C THR A 217 -6.47 2.11 -4.52
N PRO A 218 -6.99 0.87 -4.36
CA PRO A 218 -8.20 0.70 -3.57
C PRO A 218 -8.03 1.59 -2.34
N PRO A 219 -9.01 2.46 -1.99
CA PRO A 219 -8.82 3.56 -1.05
C PRO A 219 -8.01 3.01 0.12
N ALA A 220 -6.95 3.73 0.55
CA ALA A 220 -6.15 3.36 1.70
C ALA A 220 -7.13 2.98 2.80
N TYR A 221 -7.41 1.68 2.94
CA TYR A 221 -8.61 1.28 3.66
C TYR A 221 -8.30 1.72 5.06
N SER A 222 -9.07 2.67 5.57
CA SER A 222 -8.90 3.19 6.90
C SER A 222 -10.29 3.22 7.48
N THR A 223 -10.50 2.37 8.47
CA THR A 223 -11.73 2.42 9.25
C THR A 223 -11.38 2.72 10.70
N ILE A 224 -12.27 3.43 11.36
CA ILE A 224 -12.23 3.67 12.79
C ILE A 224 -13.43 2.95 13.38
N VAL A 225 -13.19 2.18 14.44
CA VAL A 225 -14.23 1.60 15.26
C VAL A 225 -14.05 2.12 16.67
N ASP A 226 -15.00 2.94 17.07
CA ASP A 226 -15.18 3.45 18.43
C ASP A 226 -16.06 2.50 19.26
N ASN A 227 -15.95 2.53 20.59
CA ASN A 227 -16.78 1.69 21.46
C ASN A 227 -18.28 1.99 21.40
N ALA A 228 -18.69 3.13 20.85
CA ALA A 228 -20.10 3.43 20.56
C ALA A 228 -20.52 3.08 19.11
N THR A 229 -19.62 2.53 18.28
CA THR A 229 -19.94 2.17 16.89
C THR A 229 -20.91 1.01 16.85
N ALA A 230 -22.14 1.28 16.42
CA ALA A 230 -23.25 0.31 16.43
C ALA A 230 -22.89 -1.00 15.71
N GLY A 231 -23.06 -2.12 16.41
CA GLY A 231 -22.78 -3.47 15.90
C GLY A 231 -21.30 -3.77 15.65
N ARG A 232 -20.39 -2.87 16.05
CA ARG A 232 -18.95 -3.01 15.83
C ARG A 232 -18.13 -3.12 17.13
N PHE A 233 -18.78 -3.05 18.29
CA PHE A 233 -18.12 -3.18 19.58
C PHE A 233 -18.89 -4.13 20.49
N THR A 234 -18.18 -5.04 21.16
CA THR A 234 -18.77 -5.99 22.13
C THR A 234 -17.87 -6.08 23.36
N ALA A 235 -18.46 -6.02 24.55
CA ALA A 235 -17.77 -6.26 25.81
C ALA A 235 -18.71 -6.96 26.80
N SER A 236 -18.14 -7.67 27.78
CA SER A 236 -18.92 -8.30 28.85
C SER A 236 -19.50 -7.25 29.81
N THR A 237 -20.39 -7.67 30.72
CA THR A 237 -20.96 -6.82 31.77
C THR A 237 -19.93 -6.30 32.78
N ASN A 238 -18.70 -6.79 32.73
CA ASN A 238 -17.61 -6.32 33.58
C ASN A 238 -16.97 -5.01 33.10
N TRP A 239 -17.31 -4.57 31.88
CA TRP A 239 -16.81 -3.33 31.29
C TRP A 239 -17.81 -2.20 31.48
N SER A 240 -17.53 -1.34 32.45
CA SER A 240 -18.31 -0.13 32.72
C SER A 240 -17.98 0.95 31.71
N THR A 241 -18.87 1.94 31.60
CA THR A 241 -18.73 3.08 30.68
C THR A 241 -18.40 4.36 31.44
N SER A 242 -17.53 5.22 30.87
CA SER A 242 -17.16 6.51 31.45
C SER A 242 -17.01 7.58 30.38
N ALA A 243 -17.36 8.82 30.72
CA ALA A 243 -17.07 10.01 29.93
C ALA A 243 -16.13 11.00 30.66
N TYR A 244 -15.48 10.55 31.74
CA TYR A 244 -14.70 11.40 32.64
C TYR A 244 -13.57 12.17 31.93
N SER A 245 -12.74 11.47 31.16
CA SER A 245 -11.60 12.10 30.50
C SER A 245 -12.00 12.85 29.23
N ALA A 246 -11.52 14.09 29.07
CA ALA A 246 -11.64 14.87 27.85
C ALA A 246 -10.81 14.32 26.68
N GLN A 247 -9.90 13.37 26.95
CA GLN A 247 -9.06 12.72 25.94
C GLN A 247 -9.76 11.57 25.22
N ARG A 248 -10.99 11.22 25.57
CA ARG A 248 -11.74 10.12 24.94
C ARG A 248 -11.97 10.36 23.46
N TYR A 249 -11.98 9.29 22.66
CA TYR A 249 -12.54 9.34 21.33
C TYR A 249 -14.07 9.26 21.43
N GLY A 250 -14.79 9.96 20.56
CA GLY A 250 -16.25 10.00 20.63
C GLY A 250 -16.79 10.57 21.96
N THR A 251 -17.82 9.93 22.51
CA THR A 251 -18.58 10.45 23.65
C THR A 251 -18.24 9.79 24.98
N GLU A 252 -17.71 8.57 24.98
CA GLU A 252 -17.47 7.74 26.15
C GLU A 252 -16.49 6.61 25.83
N TYR A 253 -15.87 6.00 26.83
CA TYR A 253 -14.99 4.84 26.70
C TYR A 253 -15.37 3.74 27.70
N ARG A 254 -14.85 2.52 27.50
CA ARG A 254 -15.00 1.40 28.43
C ARG A 254 -13.82 1.27 29.37
N PHE A 255 -14.10 0.87 30.61
CA PHE A 255 -13.07 0.57 31.60
C PHE A 255 -13.42 -0.65 32.43
N ALA A 256 -12.39 -1.38 32.87
CA ALA A 256 -12.54 -2.53 33.75
C ALA A 256 -11.32 -2.66 34.68
N ASN A 257 -11.53 -3.26 35.86
CA ASN A 257 -10.42 -3.64 36.75
C ASN A 257 -9.58 -4.76 36.11
N PRO A 258 -8.26 -4.84 36.30
CA PRO A 258 -7.47 -5.97 35.80
C PRO A 258 -7.81 -7.28 36.54
N VAL A 259 -7.70 -8.42 35.87
CA VAL A 259 -7.86 -9.78 36.43
C VAL A 259 -6.91 -10.76 35.75
N LEU A 260 -6.71 -11.95 36.35
CA LEU A 260 -5.93 -13.04 35.75
C LEU A 260 -6.80 -14.00 34.91
N ALA A 261 -7.80 -13.47 34.22
CA ALA A 261 -8.70 -14.22 33.35
C ALA A 261 -8.95 -13.45 32.05
N SER A 262 -9.07 -14.18 30.93
CA SER A 262 -9.36 -13.58 29.64
C SER A 262 -10.81 -13.06 29.57
N ASP A 263 -10.94 -11.76 29.45
CA ASP A 263 -12.19 -11.03 29.21
C ASP A 263 -11.81 -9.80 28.38
N ALA A 264 -12.33 -9.68 27.16
CA ALA A 264 -11.89 -8.66 26.21
C ALA A 264 -13.05 -7.83 25.66
N ALA A 265 -12.80 -6.53 25.56
CA ALA A 265 -13.60 -5.60 24.78
C ALA A 265 -13.15 -5.67 23.32
N TRP A 266 -14.01 -6.21 22.45
CA TRP A 266 -13.73 -6.51 21.06
C TRP A 266 -14.23 -5.42 20.12
N PHE A 267 -13.35 -5.00 19.21
CA PHE A 267 -13.62 -4.14 18.07
C PHE A 267 -13.73 -4.99 16.81
N LYS A 268 -14.91 -5.01 16.22
CA LYS A 268 -15.25 -5.76 15.01
C LYS A 268 -15.00 -4.93 13.75
N VAL A 269 -14.16 -5.44 12.87
CA VAL A 269 -13.68 -4.72 11.68
C VAL A 269 -13.85 -5.58 10.44
N ASN A 270 -14.36 -4.98 9.35
CA ASN A 270 -14.48 -5.64 8.05
C ASN A 270 -13.26 -5.37 7.17
N ILE A 271 -12.33 -6.31 7.09
CA ILE A 271 -11.13 -6.20 6.25
C ILE A 271 -11.50 -6.54 4.80
N PRO A 272 -11.40 -5.59 3.85
CA PRO A 272 -11.91 -5.80 2.48
C PRO A 272 -11.04 -6.74 1.66
N GLN A 273 -9.75 -6.85 1.98
CA GLN A 273 -8.79 -7.68 1.27
C GLN A 273 -7.71 -8.16 2.25
N ALA A 274 -7.21 -9.39 2.07
CA ALA A 274 -6.10 -9.86 2.87
C ALA A 274 -4.84 -9.03 2.56
N GLY A 275 -4.02 -8.74 3.56
CA GLY A 275 -2.82 -7.92 3.38
C GLY A 275 -2.28 -7.34 4.68
N ASN A 276 -1.34 -6.42 4.56
CA ASN A 276 -0.76 -5.74 5.72
C ASN A 276 -1.57 -4.51 6.11
N TYR A 277 -1.85 -4.38 7.39
CA TYR A 277 -2.59 -3.27 7.97
C TYR A 277 -1.86 -2.76 9.22
N ARG A 278 -1.66 -1.44 9.30
CA ARG A 278 -1.29 -0.77 10.55
C ARG A 278 -2.52 -0.69 11.44
N ILE A 279 -2.36 -1.03 12.71
CA ILE A 279 -3.40 -0.84 13.73
C ILE A 279 -2.93 0.26 14.68
N ASP A 280 -3.73 1.31 14.76
CA ASP A 280 -3.58 2.37 15.76
C ASP A 280 -4.69 2.24 16.82
N VAL A 281 -4.37 2.54 18.07
CA VAL A 281 -5.32 2.54 19.18
C VAL A 281 -5.44 3.93 19.76
N TRP A 282 -6.60 4.24 20.30
CA TRP A 282 -6.87 5.44 21.07
C TRP A 282 -7.35 5.03 22.45
N ASN A 283 -6.86 5.73 23.47
CA ASN A 283 -7.39 5.69 24.83
C ASN A 283 -7.01 6.99 25.56
N PRO A 284 -7.81 7.42 26.55
CA PRO A 284 -7.36 8.40 27.54
C PRO A 284 -6.17 7.88 28.34
N ALA A 285 -5.35 8.81 28.83
CA ALA A 285 -4.26 8.51 29.75
C ALA A 285 -4.49 9.11 31.12
N ASP A 286 -4.15 8.35 32.14
CA ASP A 286 -4.16 8.74 33.55
C ASP A 286 -3.13 7.91 34.32
N PRO A 287 -2.33 8.49 35.23
CA PRO A 287 -1.35 7.74 36.03
C PRO A 287 -1.93 6.51 36.78
N GLY A 288 -3.23 6.49 37.08
CA GLY A 288 -3.95 5.39 37.69
C GLY A 288 -4.45 4.30 36.73
N TYR A 289 -4.18 4.40 35.42
CA TYR A 289 -4.51 3.38 34.42
C TYR A 289 -3.42 2.32 34.28
N ASN A 290 -3.76 1.26 33.55
CA ASN A 290 -2.91 0.09 33.43
C ASN A 290 -1.62 0.38 32.64
N SER A 291 -0.47 -0.03 33.16
CA SER A 291 0.82 0.15 32.51
C SER A 291 1.13 -0.87 31.41
N ALA A 292 0.33 -1.93 31.30
CA ALA A 292 0.54 -3.04 30.36
C ALA A 292 -0.80 -3.63 29.93
N ALA A 293 -1.68 -2.80 29.37
CA ALA A 293 -2.99 -3.23 28.87
C ALA A 293 -2.82 -4.11 27.61
N PRO A 294 -3.19 -5.40 27.64
CA PRO A 294 -3.07 -6.30 26.49
C PRO A 294 -4.04 -5.92 25.36
N HIS A 295 -3.49 -5.67 24.17
CA HIS A 295 -4.22 -5.52 22.92
C HIS A 295 -3.97 -6.75 22.05
N VAL A 296 -4.98 -7.58 21.89
CA VAL A 296 -4.95 -8.81 21.09
C VAL A 296 -5.41 -8.48 19.67
N VAL A 297 -4.58 -8.76 18.67
CA VAL A 297 -4.89 -8.62 17.25
C VAL A 297 -5.06 -10.01 16.64
N VAL A 298 -6.20 -10.26 16.01
CA VAL A 298 -6.46 -11.49 15.25
C VAL A 298 -5.79 -11.38 13.87
N THR A 299 -4.66 -12.07 13.68
CA THR A 299 -3.90 -12.06 12.43
C THR A 299 -4.15 -13.33 11.60
N ALA A 300 -3.65 -13.35 10.36
CA ALA A 300 -3.74 -14.53 9.50
C ALA A 300 -2.98 -15.76 10.05
N SER A 301 -1.98 -15.58 10.92
CA SER A 301 -1.17 -16.65 11.50
C SER A 301 -1.50 -16.94 12.97
N GLY A 302 -2.57 -16.35 13.51
CA GLY A 302 -2.99 -16.50 14.91
C GLY A 302 -3.03 -15.17 15.66
N ASN A 303 -3.39 -15.24 16.94
CA ASN A 303 -3.51 -14.03 17.76
C ASN A 303 -2.13 -13.49 18.15
N GLN A 304 -1.93 -12.19 18.00
CA GLN A 304 -0.74 -11.48 18.48
C GLN A 304 -1.14 -10.49 19.57
N THR A 305 -0.36 -10.39 20.64
CA THR A 305 -0.67 -9.49 21.77
C THR A 305 0.39 -8.39 21.87
N VAL A 306 -0.05 -7.14 21.98
CA VAL A 306 0.79 -5.98 22.21
C VAL A 306 0.34 -5.32 23.51
N ASN A 307 1.26 -5.14 24.46
CA ASN A 307 0.95 -4.44 25.71
C ASN A 307 1.13 -2.94 25.53
N VAL A 308 0.13 -2.17 25.94
CA VAL A 308 0.11 -0.71 25.82
C VAL A 308 0.11 -0.07 27.21
N ASP A 309 1.04 0.85 27.46
CA ASP A 309 1.01 1.70 28.65
C ASP A 309 -0.08 2.78 28.48
N GLN A 310 -1.09 2.74 29.35
CA GLN A 310 -2.21 3.67 29.33
C GLN A 310 -2.06 4.81 30.34
N ARG A 311 -0.90 4.92 31.02
CA ARG A 311 -0.66 5.99 31.99
C ARG A 311 -0.27 7.31 31.38
N THR A 312 0.26 7.28 30.15
CA THR A 312 0.76 8.45 29.43
C THR A 312 0.42 8.37 27.95
N GLY A 313 0.52 9.50 27.23
CA GLY A 313 0.36 9.54 25.76
C GLY A 313 -1.05 9.26 25.26
N GLY A 314 -2.08 9.46 26.09
CA GLY A 314 -3.48 9.34 25.69
C GLY A 314 -3.99 10.54 24.90
N GLY A 315 -5.22 10.46 24.39
CA GLY A 315 -5.84 11.54 23.60
C GLY A 315 -5.25 11.69 22.19
N GLY A 316 -4.65 10.63 21.66
CA GLY A 316 -4.08 10.58 20.32
C GLY A 316 -3.99 9.15 19.81
N TRP A 317 -3.92 8.99 18.48
CA TRP A 317 -3.74 7.69 17.83
C TRP A 317 -2.30 7.18 18.04
N ARG A 318 -2.17 5.97 18.56
CA ARG A 318 -0.88 5.30 18.79
C ARG A 318 -0.82 3.99 18.02
N SER A 319 0.16 3.86 17.12
CA SER A 319 0.38 2.61 16.38
C SER A 319 0.84 1.51 17.33
N ILE A 320 0.15 0.36 17.33
CA ILE A 320 0.57 -0.85 18.05
C ILE A 320 1.28 -1.87 17.14
N GLY A 321 1.33 -1.61 15.82
CA GLY A 321 2.09 -2.43 14.88
C GLY A 321 1.46 -2.50 13.48
N THR A 322 2.13 -3.22 12.60
CA THR A 322 1.60 -3.64 11.29
C THR A 322 1.42 -5.15 11.29
N PHE A 323 0.23 -5.60 10.91
CA PHE A 323 -0.19 -6.98 10.99
C PHE A 323 -0.68 -7.48 9.64
N ASN A 324 -0.38 -8.73 9.32
CA ASN A 324 -0.96 -9.40 8.17
C ASN A 324 -2.36 -9.94 8.53
N LEU A 325 -3.40 -9.36 7.93
CA LEU A 325 -4.80 -9.66 8.24
C LEU A 325 -5.46 -10.40 7.08
N ALA A 326 -6.36 -11.33 7.41
CA ALA A 326 -7.22 -11.99 6.44
C ALA A 326 -8.45 -11.13 6.11
N ALA A 327 -8.92 -11.15 4.86
CA ALA A 327 -10.16 -10.51 4.45
C ALA A 327 -11.37 -11.07 5.22
N GLY A 328 -12.35 -10.22 5.54
CA GLY A 328 -13.61 -10.60 6.18
C GLY A 328 -13.96 -9.76 7.40
N ASP A 329 -15.19 -9.94 7.88
CA ASP A 329 -15.78 -9.21 8.99
C ASP A 329 -15.70 -10.00 10.29
N ARG A 330 -14.88 -9.52 11.25
CA ARG A 330 -14.52 -10.27 12.46
C ARG A 330 -14.20 -9.37 13.64
N ASP A 331 -14.33 -9.90 14.85
CA ASP A 331 -13.68 -9.32 16.03
C ASP A 331 -12.17 -9.34 15.80
N LEU A 332 -11.60 -8.17 15.59
CA LEU A 332 -10.24 -8.04 15.06
C LEU A 332 -9.25 -7.61 16.14
N VAL A 333 -9.63 -6.61 16.94
CA VAL A 333 -8.79 -6.07 18.01
C VAL A 333 -9.53 -6.20 19.32
N GLY A 334 -8.93 -6.84 20.31
CA GLY A 334 -9.49 -7.02 21.65
C GLY A 334 -8.61 -6.34 22.68
N VAL A 335 -9.18 -5.46 23.51
CA VAL A 335 -8.49 -4.96 24.70
C VAL A 335 -8.88 -5.84 25.87
N SER A 336 -7.94 -6.59 26.42
CA SER A 336 -8.24 -7.55 27.48
C SER A 336 -7.92 -7.01 28.86
N ARG A 337 -8.74 -7.34 29.86
CA ARG A 337 -8.41 -7.09 31.27
C ARG A 337 -7.50 -8.17 31.87
N TRP A 338 -6.97 -9.09 31.06
CA TRP A 338 -6.04 -10.15 31.47
C TRP A 338 -4.61 -9.62 31.72
N THR A 339 -4.37 -9.02 32.88
CA THR A 339 -3.06 -8.47 33.23
C THR A 339 -2.86 -8.48 34.74
N ASN A 340 -1.60 -8.57 35.17
CA ASN A 340 -1.20 -8.48 36.57
C ASN A 340 -0.83 -7.03 36.98
N ALA A 341 -0.74 -6.11 36.01
CA ALA A 341 -0.50 -4.70 36.29
C ALA A 341 -1.74 -4.08 36.94
N THR A 342 -1.53 -3.17 37.90
CA THR A 342 -2.59 -2.45 38.59
C THR A 342 -3.17 -1.33 37.71
N GLY A 343 -4.32 -0.79 38.12
CA GLY A 343 -4.97 0.33 37.43
C GLY A 343 -5.95 -0.14 36.35
N TYR A 344 -6.95 0.69 36.07
CA TYR A 344 -8.01 0.36 35.12
C TYR A 344 -7.45 0.10 33.72
N VAL A 345 -7.99 -0.93 33.06
CA VAL A 345 -7.76 -1.17 31.63
C VAL A 345 -8.84 -0.44 30.85
N ILE A 346 -8.42 0.32 29.84
CA ILE A 346 -9.27 1.22 29.07
C ILE A 346 -9.41 0.74 27.63
N ALA A 347 -10.62 0.71 27.09
CA ALA A 347 -10.90 0.44 25.68
C ALA A 347 -11.79 1.55 25.12
N ASP A 348 -11.33 2.22 24.06
CA ASP A 348 -12.00 3.41 23.52
C ASP A 348 -12.18 3.25 22.00
N ALA A 349 -11.12 3.43 21.19
CA ALA A 349 -11.23 3.26 19.74
C ALA A 349 -10.00 2.61 19.09
N VAL A 350 -10.23 1.99 17.92
CA VAL A 350 -9.18 1.44 17.06
C VAL A 350 -9.30 2.00 15.64
N ARG A 351 -8.15 2.22 14.99
CA ARG A 351 -8.06 2.57 13.58
C ARG A 351 -7.24 1.52 12.85
N VAL A 352 -7.78 1.02 11.74
CA VAL A 352 -7.13 -0.02 10.93
C VAL A 352 -6.89 0.52 9.55
N THR A 353 -5.61 0.69 9.18
CA THR A 353 -5.18 1.32 7.93
C THR A 353 -4.39 0.34 7.06
N ARG A 354 -4.80 0.11 5.81
CA ARG A 354 -4.02 -0.69 4.84
C ARG A 354 -2.70 0.00 4.53
N VAL A 355 -1.59 -0.74 4.56
CA VAL A 355 -0.24 -0.17 4.37
C VAL A 355 0.52 -0.69 3.16
#